data_AF-A0A521W696-F1
#
_entry.id   AF-A0A521W696-F1
#
_cell.length_a   1.000
_cell.length_b   1.000
_cell.length_c   1.000
_cell.angle_alpha   90.00
_cell.angle_beta   90.00
_cell.angle_gamma   90.00
#
_symmetry.space_group_name_H-M   'P 1'
#
loop_
_entity.id
_entity.type
_entity.pdbx_description
1 polymer ?
#
loop_
_entity_poly.entity_id
_entity_poly.type
_entity_poly.pdbx_seq_one_letter_code
_entity_poly.pdbx_strand_id
1 'polypeptide(L)'
;MVPYKKIEQTLTVVREQLALFKVKQGIATSTVQRIEPQDWDFARADTKTETHCFHPYPAMMIPQIARSLIHLYGKEGQTLLDPFCGSGTALVEARIYGLNSYGIDINPLALLLSRVKTSILDINKLKNTSIKLCNDYLEAVEQISKHGYSVPIPDFFNLNYWFNPNVTNELAILRTIILRLRNIFIREFFLVCFSETVRNSSYTRNGEFKLFRIPEEQLHNYKPNVPQFFFD
;
A
#
# COMPACT_ATOMS: atom_id res chain seq x y z
N MET A 1 -24.59 3.09 -7.92
CA MET A 1 -24.00 3.52 -6.64
C MET A 1 -23.31 2.29 -6.07
N VAL A 2 -22.03 2.09 -6.38
CA VAL A 2 -21.26 0.87 -6.05
C VAL A 2 -20.36 1.18 -4.85
N PRO A 3 -20.23 0.29 -3.84
CA PRO A 3 -19.79 0.66 -2.50
C PRO A 3 -18.27 0.55 -2.34
N TYR A 4 -17.63 1.70 -2.15
CA TYR A 4 -16.20 1.95 -1.94
C TYR A 4 -15.62 1.39 -0.61
N LYS A 5 -15.87 0.12 -0.24
CA LYS A 5 -15.50 -0.38 1.10
C LYS A 5 -14.01 -0.34 1.42
N LYS A 6 -13.14 -0.66 0.47
CA LYS A 6 -11.68 -0.69 0.62
C LYS A 6 -11.07 0.69 0.51
N ILE A 7 -11.61 1.54 -0.36
CA ILE A 7 -11.29 2.97 -0.34
C ILE A 7 -11.70 3.55 1.02
N GLU A 8 -12.86 3.24 1.57
CA GLU A 8 -13.27 3.67 2.91
C GLU A 8 -12.36 3.13 4.02
N GLN A 9 -11.94 1.87 3.98
CA GLN A 9 -10.96 1.31 4.91
C GLN A 9 -9.61 2.03 4.81
N THR A 10 -9.09 2.20 3.58
CA THR A 10 -7.83 2.89 3.32
C THR A 10 -7.91 4.35 3.74
N LEU A 11 -9.06 5.00 3.52
CA LEU A 11 -9.31 6.37 3.94
C LEU A 11 -9.51 6.51 5.44
N THR A 12 -10.03 5.48 6.12
CA THR A 12 -10.12 5.43 7.59
C THR A 12 -8.72 5.40 8.19
N VAL A 13 -7.84 4.57 7.63
CA VAL A 13 -6.42 4.52 8.00
C VAL A 13 -5.71 5.84 7.72
N VAL A 14 -5.96 6.48 6.57
CA VAL A 14 -5.40 7.81 6.27
C VAL A 14 -5.99 8.89 7.20
N ARG A 15 -7.24 8.76 7.64
CA ARG A 15 -7.85 9.67 8.64
C ARG A 15 -7.19 9.54 10.00
N GLU A 16 -6.97 8.31 10.47
CA GLU A 16 -6.23 8.01 11.70
C GLU A 16 -4.81 8.60 11.63
N GLN A 17 -4.12 8.35 10.50
CA GLN A 17 -2.82 8.91 10.21
C GLN A 17 -2.82 10.46 10.29
N LEU A 18 -3.78 11.14 9.65
CA LEU A 18 -3.90 12.60 9.72
C LEU A 18 -4.28 13.11 11.12
N ALA A 19 -5.07 12.35 11.87
CA ALA A 19 -5.45 12.70 13.24
C ALA A 19 -4.23 12.67 14.17
N LEU A 20 -3.38 11.62 14.07
CA LEU A 20 -2.10 11.56 14.78
C LEU A 20 -1.20 12.75 14.45
N PHE A 21 -1.16 13.18 13.18
CA PHE A 21 -0.36 14.33 12.76
C PHE A 21 -0.91 15.67 13.28
N LYS A 22 -2.23 15.85 13.34
CA LYS A 22 -2.86 17.07 13.87
C LYS A 22 -2.64 17.23 15.37
N VAL A 23 -2.65 16.13 16.14
CA VAL A 23 -2.39 16.15 17.58
C VAL A 23 -0.99 16.70 17.89
N LYS A 24 0.01 16.44 17.03
CA LYS A 24 1.39 16.90 17.24
C LYS A 24 1.71 18.32 16.77
N GLN A 25 0.94 18.90 15.84
CA GLN A 25 1.12 20.31 15.48
C GLN A 25 0.47 21.30 16.46
N GLY A 26 -0.37 20.80 17.39
CA GLY A 26 -1.10 21.63 18.36
C GLY A 26 -0.69 21.47 19.83
N ILE A 27 0.23 20.56 20.17
CA ILE A 27 0.61 20.30 21.58
C ILE A 27 2.13 20.26 21.69
N ALA A 28 2.68 21.29 22.30
CA ALA A 28 3.99 21.23 22.91
C ALA A 28 3.95 20.21 24.06
N THR A 29 4.86 19.22 23.98
CA THR A 29 5.39 18.43 25.11
C THR A 29 4.37 17.93 26.14
N SER A 30 3.84 16.73 25.95
CA SER A 30 3.79 15.81 27.08
C SER A 30 5.02 14.92 26.98
N THR A 31 5.80 14.87 28.05
CA THR A 31 6.92 13.93 28.22
C THR A 31 6.42 12.55 27.79
N VAL A 32 6.89 12.05 26.65
CA VAL A 32 6.56 10.70 26.21
C VAL A 32 7.10 9.79 27.31
N GLN A 33 6.21 9.26 28.15
CA GLN A 33 6.63 8.39 29.23
C GLN A 33 7.35 7.19 28.62
N ARG A 34 8.49 6.85 29.20
CA ARG A 34 9.26 5.68 28.83
C ARG A 34 8.44 4.46 29.26
N ILE A 35 7.75 3.85 28.29
CA ILE A 35 6.96 2.64 28.52
C ILE A 35 7.87 1.47 28.20
N GLU A 36 8.39 0.81 29.23
CA GLU A 36 9.00 -0.50 29.05
C GLU A 36 7.88 -1.54 28.90
N PRO A 37 7.85 -2.32 27.83
CA PRO A 37 6.82 -3.35 27.67
C PRO A 37 7.05 -4.47 28.68
N GLN A 38 5.97 -5.04 29.19
CA GLN A 38 6.01 -6.09 30.21
C GLN A 38 6.45 -7.45 29.63
N ASP A 39 6.24 -7.65 28.32
CA ASP A 39 6.75 -8.75 27.51
C ASP A 39 7.12 -8.27 26.09
N TRP A 40 7.78 -9.11 25.31
CA TRP A 40 8.17 -8.83 23.92
C TRP A 40 7.48 -9.75 22.90
N ASP A 41 6.56 -10.61 23.36
CA ASP A 41 5.90 -11.57 22.48
C ASP A 41 4.76 -10.94 21.68
N PHE A 42 4.11 -9.91 22.24
CA PHE A 42 2.96 -9.21 21.66
C PHE A 42 1.92 -10.15 21.03
N ALA A 43 1.74 -11.36 21.57
CA ALA A 43 1.03 -12.46 20.89
C ALA A 43 -0.45 -12.16 20.61
N ARG A 44 -1.03 -11.19 21.33
CA ARG A 44 -2.42 -10.72 21.19
C ARG A 44 -2.53 -9.26 20.76
N ALA A 45 -1.41 -8.61 20.42
CA ALA A 45 -1.43 -7.21 20.04
C ALA A 45 -1.99 -7.03 18.63
N ASP A 46 -2.79 -5.97 18.42
CA ASP A 46 -3.21 -5.59 17.08
C ASP A 46 -2.04 -4.96 16.32
N THR A 47 -1.59 -5.64 15.26
CA THR A 47 -0.47 -5.21 14.41
C THR A 47 -0.90 -4.43 13.17
N LYS A 48 -2.21 -4.23 13.00
CA LYS A 48 -2.81 -3.59 11.82
C LYS A 48 -3.23 -2.14 12.07
N THR A 49 -2.88 -1.58 13.22
CA THR A 49 -3.15 -0.18 13.56
C THR A 49 -2.42 0.78 12.62
N GLU A 50 -2.96 1.99 12.43
CA GLU A 50 -2.35 3.02 11.59
C GLU A 50 -2.08 2.54 10.16
N THR A 51 -1.03 3.06 9.51
CA THR A 51 -0.67 2.72 8.13
C THR A 51 -0.05 1.32 7.98
N HIS A 52 0.12 0.56 9.06
CA HIS A 52 0.74 -0.78 9.01
C HIS A 52 -0.08 -1.78 8.19
N CYS A 53 -1.40 -1.56 8.06
CA CYS A 53 -2.30 -2.43 7.32
C CYS A 53 -2.44 -2.15 5.81
N PHE A 54 -1.74 -1.14 5.25
CA PHE A 54 -1.95 -0.72 3.85
C PHE A 54 -1.73 -1.79 2.80
N HIS A 55 -0.83 -2.74 3.04
CA HIS A 55 -0.52 -3.79 2.09
C HIS A 55 0.15 -4.95 2.81
N PRO A 56 -0.23 -6.21 2.52
CA PRO A 56 0.49 -7.36 3.07
C PRO A 56 1.92 -7.39 2.51
N TYR A 57 2.91 -7.51 3.40
CA TYR A 57 4.30 -7.72 3.03
C TYR A 57 4.87 -8.84 3.92
N PRO A 58 5.74 -9.72 3.40
CA PRO A 58 6.27 -10.83 4.19
C PRO A 58 7.14 -10.35 5.34
N ALA A 59 7.18 -11.14 6.41
CA ALA A 59 8.10 -10.97 7.53
C ALA A 59 8.16 -9.52 8.08
N MET A 60 6.99 -8.87 8.17
CA MET A 60 6.91 -7.53 8.75
C MET A 60 7.22 -7.55 10.24
N MET A 61 7.98 -6.56 10.70
CA MET A 61 8.17 -6.30 12.12
C MET A 61 6.84 -5.93 12.77
N ILE A 62 6.60 -6.44 13.98
CA ILE A 62 5.48 -6.06 14.84
C ILE A 62 5.66 -4.58 15.25
N PRO A 63 4.69 -3.69 15.00
CA PRO A 63 4.82 -2.26 15.30
C PRO A 63 5.19 -1.94 16.75
N GLN A 64 4.65 -2.72 17.70
CA GLN A 64 4.88 -2.56 19.13
C GLN A 64 6.35 -2.75 19.50
N ILE A 65 7.06 -3.68 18.85
CA ILE A 65 8.49 -3.88 19.08
C ILE A 65 9.25 -2.61 18.69
N ALA A 66 9.00 -2.08 17.50
CA ALA A 66 9.64 -0.86 17.02
C ALA A 66 9.32 0.33 17.94
N ARG A 67 8.05 0.47 18.33
CA ARG A 67 7.59 1.52 19.25
C ARG A 67 8.32 1.44 20.59
N SER A 68 8.37 0.27 21.21
CA SER A 68 9.06 0.08 22.49
C SER A 68 10.55 0.42 22.39
N LEU A 69 11.25 -0.04 21.35
CA LEU A 69 12.65 0.31 21.13
C LEU A 69 12.86 1.81 20.93
N ILE A 70 12.00 2.46 20.16
CA ILE A 70 12.05 3.91 19.92
C ILE A 70 11.79 4.68 21.22
N HIS A 71 10.85 4.26 22.07
CA HIS A 71 10.61 4.89 23.37
C HIS A 71 11.76 4.65 24.35
N LEU A 72 12.43 3.50 24.29
CA LEU A 72 13.54 3.16 25.17
C LEU A 72 14.81 3.94 24.85
N TYR A 73 15.09 4.17 23.56
CA TYR A 73 16.38 4.67 23.08
C TYR A 73 16.31 5.97 22.28
N GLY A 74 15.16 6.30 21.71
CA GLY A 74 14.96 7.46 20.86
C GLY A 74 14.67 8.74 21.65
N LYS A 75 15.19 9.86 21.15
CA LYS A 75 14.86 11.21 21.61
C LYS A 75 14.37 12.03 20.43
N GLU A 76 13.34 12.84 20.64
CA GLU A 76 12.76 13.70 19.58
C GLU A 76 13.85 14.49 18.84
N GLY A 77 13.74 14.57 17.51
CA GLY A 77 14.74 15.19 16.63
C GLY A 77 15.96 14.32 16.31
N GLN A 78 16.18 13.18 16.99
CA GLN A 78 17.21 12.22 16.57
C GLN A 78 16.82 11.51 15.27
N THR A 79 17.80 10.83 14.68
CA THR A 79 17.64 10.11 13.42
C THR A 79 17.69 8.60 13.66
N LEU A 80 16.67 7.89 13.16
CA LEU A 80 16.66 6.45 13.06
C LEU A 80 17.12 6.02 11.66
N LEU A 81 18.05 5.07 11.59
CA LEU A 81 18.43 4.41 10.34
C LEU A 81 18.01 2.94 10.42
N ASP A 82 17.24 2.49 9.44
CA ASP A 82 16.91 1.08 9.25
C ASP A 82 17.52 0.57 7.93
N PRO A 83 18.64 -0.19 7.96
CA PRO A 83 19.32 -0.63 6.75
C PRO A 83 18.60 -1.77 6.01
N PHE A 84 17.52 -2.32 6.58
CA PHE A 84 16.71 -3.39 5.99
C PHE A 84 15.22 -3.12 6.27
N CYS A 85 14.76 -1.94 5.86
CA CYS A 85 13.50 -1.40 6.36
C CYS A 85 12.26 -2.16 5.92
N GLY A 86 12.35 -3.03 4.91
CA GLY A 86 11.22 -3.73 4.34
C GLY A 86 10.11 -2.73 3.99
N SER A 87 8.87 -3.04 4.37
CA SER A 87 7.73 -2.14 4.16
C SER A 87 7.68 -0.92 5.08
N GLY A 88 8.69 -0.70 5.95
CA GLY A 88 8.88 0.55 6.67
C GLY A 88 8.24 0.64 8.06
N THR A 89 7.97 -0.48 8.75
CA THR A 89 7.37 -0.45 10.12
C THR A 89 8.15 0.47 11.07
N ALA A 90 9.49 0.34 11.11
CA ALA A 90 10.34 1.17 11.95
C ALA A 90 10.20 2.67 11.62
N LEU A 91 10.13 2.99 10.32
CA LEU A 91 10.06 4.37 9.84
C LEU A 91 8.70 5.02 10.17
N VAL A 92 7.62 4.24 10.11
CA VAL A 92 6.28 4.69 10.54
C VAL A 92 6.30 5.03 12.03
N GLU A 93 6.79 4.13 12.88
CA GLU A 93 6.86 4.37 14.33
C GLU A 93 7.83 5.50 14.68
N ALA A 94 8.95 5.64 13.96
CA ALA A 94 9.89 6.75 14.12
C ALA A 94 9.20 8.09 13.84
N ARG A 95 8.42 8.15 12.75
CA ARG A 95 7.63 9.34 12.39
C ARG A 95 6.53 9.63 13.42
N ILE A 96 5.84 8.61 13.92
CA ILE A 96 4.85 8.75 14.99
C ILE A 96 5.52 9.34 16.24
N TYR A 97 6.73 8.91 16.59
CA TYR A 97 7.46 9.41 17.75
C TYR A 97 8.02 10.84 17.57
N GLY A 98 8.29 11.27 16.34
CA GLY A 98 8.91 12.58 16.05
C GLY A 98 10.41 12.49 15.79
N LEU A 99 10.89 11.34 15.32
CA LEU A 99 12.26 11.16 14.84
C LEU A 99 12.35 11.48 13.34
N ASN A 100 13.53 11.93 12.93
CA ASN A 100 13.96 11.78 11.54
C ASN A 100 14.18 10.29 11.26
N SER A 101 13.94 9.83 10.04
CA SER A 101 14.18 8.42 9.70
C SER A 101 14.62 8.20 8.25
N TYR A 102 15.52 7.24 8.06
CA TYR A 102 16.01 6.79 6.76
C TYR A 102 15.92 5.26 6.70
N GLY A 103 15.44 4.74 5.59
CA GLY A 103 15.31 3.31 5.34
C GLY A 103 15.99 2.90 4.05
N ILE A 104 16.68 1.75 4.09
CA ILE A 104 17.30 1.12 2.91
C ILE A 104 16.70 -0.27 2.77
N ASP A 105 16.39 -0.66 1.54
CA ASP A 105 15.97 -2.01 1.17
C ASP A 105 16.28 -2.25 -0.31
N ILE A 106 16.55 -3.50 -0.69
CA ILE A 106 16.82 -3.86 -2.09
C ILE A 106 15.53 -3.98 -2.91
N ASN A 107 14.39 -4.26 -2.27
CA ASN A 107 13.12 -4.52 -2.93
C ASN A 107 12.39 -3.19 -3.24
N PRO A 108 12.18 -2.85 -4.53
CA PRO A 108 11.49 -1.61 -4.91
C PRO A 108 10.04 -1.51 -4.39
N LEU A 109 9.34 -2.64 -4.27
CA LEU A 109 7.99 -2.67 -3.70
C LEU A 109 8.03 -2.32 -2.22
N ALA A 110 9.01 -2.83 -1.47
CA ALA A 110 9.18 -2.53 -0.05
C ALA A 110 9.41 -1.02 0.16
N LEU A 111 10.29 -0.44 -0.65
CA LEU A 111 10.56 1.00 -0.64
C LEU A 111 9.33 1.84 -1.02
N LEU A 112 8.54 1.41 -2.03
CA LEU A 112 7.29 2.08 -2.39
C LEU A 112 6.29 2.06 -1.23
N LEU A 113 6.08 0.89 -0.61
CA LEU A 113 5.20 0.73 0.55
C LEU A 113 5.65 1.62 1.72
N SER A 114 6.95 1.62 2.02
CA SER A 114 7.54 2.44 3.07
C SER A 114 7.30 3.94 2.84
N ARG A 115 7.54 4.43 1.61
CA ARG A 115 7.29 5.83 1.25
C ARG A 115 5.83 6.21 1.41
N VAL A 116 4.90 5.37 0.94
CA VAL A 116 3.46 5.65 1.06
C VAL A 116 3.01 5.63 2.53
N LYS A 117 3.42 4.62 3.30
CA LYS A 117 3.10 4.49 4.74
C LYS A 117 3.62 5.66 5.58
N THR A 118 4.72 6.27 5.16
CA THR A 118 5.33 7.42 5.85
C THR A 118 4.95 8.77 5.26
N SER A 119 4.20 8.82 4.15
CA SER A 119 3.79 10.09 3.50
C SER A 119 2.51 10.67 4.12
N ILE A 120 2.41 12.00 4.16
CA ILE A 120 1.17 12.70 4.53
C ILE A 120 0.33 12.87 3.27
N LEU A 121 -0.85 12.26 3.25
CA LEU A 121 -1.74 12.27 2.09
C LEU A 121 -3.03 13.02 2.40
N ASP A 122 -3.48 13.85 1.45
CA ASP A 122 -4.76 14.55 1.54
C ASP A 122 -5.89 13.64 1.03
N ILE A 123 -6.76 13.23 1.95
CA ILE A 123 -7.91 12.36 1.68
C ILE A 123 -8.81 12.89 0.56
N ASN A 124 -9.09 14.19 0.56
CA ASN A 124 -10.01 14.75 -0.42
C ASN A 124 -9.37 14.68 -1.83
N LYS A 125 -8.06 14.92 -1.91
CA LYS A 125 -7.33 14.73 -3.17
C LYS A 125 -7.30 13.26 -3.60
N LEU A 126 -7.11 12.32 -2.68
CA LEU A 126 -7.17 10.89 -2.99
C LEU A 126 -8.55 10.49 -3.52
N LYS A 127 -9.63 10.88 -2.85
CA LYS A 127 -11.01 10.62 -3.28
C LYS A 127 -11.28 11.16 -4.69
N ASN A 128 -10.98 12.45 -4.91
CA ASN A 128 -11.21 13.09 -6.20
C ASN A 128 -10.38 12.43 -7.31
N THR A 129 -9.14 12.04 -7.00
CA THR A 129 -8.28 11.32 -7.94
C THR A 129 -8.81 9.92 -8.24
N SER A 130 -9.37 9.22 -7.25
CA SER A 130 -9.97 7.91 -7.46
C SER A 130 -11.17 7.96 -8.40
N ILE A 131 -12.05 8.95 -8.22
CA ILE A 131 -13.20 9.18 -9.12
C ILE A 131 -12.69 9.49 -10.53
N LYS A 132 -11.67 10.35 -10.64
CA LYS A 132 -11.03 10.66 -11.92
C LYS A 132 -10.47 9.40 -12.59
N LEU A 133 -9.70 8.58 -11.88
CA LEU A 133 -9.11 7.35 -12.42
C LEU A 133 -10.19 6.36 -12.88
N CYS A 134 -11.32 6.28 -12.18
CA CYS A 134 -12.44 5.44 -12.61
C CYS A 134 -13.02 5.93 -13.95
N ASN A 135 -13.24 7.24 -14.09
CA ASN A 135 -13.70 7.82 -15.36
C ASN A 135 -12.68 7.63 -16.49
N ASP A 136 -11.40 7.90 -16.23
CA ASP A 136 -10.29 7.72 -17.18
C ASP A 136 -10.18 6.24 -17.62
N TYR A 137 -10.45 5.29 -16.70
CA TYR A 137 -10.49 3.85 -16.99
C TYR A 137 -11.65 3.49 -17.93
N LEU A 138 -12.87 3.95 -17.61
CA LEU A 138 -14.05 3.67 -18.43
C LEU A 138 -13.91 4.25 -19.84
N GLU A 139 -13.39 5.47 -19.96
CA GLU A 139 -13.09 6.09 -21.25
C GLU A 139 -12.05 5.27 -22.03
N ALA A 140 -10.96 4.84 -21.39
CA ALA A 140 -9.94 4.03 -22.05
C ALA A 140 -10.49 2.69 -22.56
N VAL A 141 -11.33 2.01 -21.78
CA VAL A 141 -12.00 0.76 -22.21
C VAL A 141 -12.89 1.01 -23.43
N GLU A 142 -13.67 2.10 -23.42
CA GLU A 142 -14.52 2.47 -24.55
C GLU A 142 -13.70 2.73 -25.81
N GLN A 143 -12.59 3.47 -25.70
CA GLN A 143 -11.71 3.77 -26.83
C GLN A 143 -11.07 2.52 -27.43
N ILE A 144 -10.63 1.57 -26.59
CA ILE A 144 -10.09 0.28 -27.04
C ILE A 144 -11.17 -0.49 -27.80
N SER A 145 -12.39 -0.55 -27.26
CA SER A 145 -13.50 -1.29 -27.88
C SER A 145 -13.95 -0.73 -29.23
N LYS A 146 -13.97 0.61 -29.38
CA LYS A 146 -14.50 1.30 -30.57
C LYS A 146 -13.46 1.55 -31.65
N HIS A 147 -12.22 1.85 -31.25
CA HIS A 147 -11.19 2.34 -32.16
C HIS A 147 -9.98 1.40 -32.27
N GLY A 148 -9.98 0.25 -31.59
CA GLY A 148 -8.87 -0.70 -31.62
C GLY A 148 -7.58 -0.13 -31.01
N TYR A 149 -7.69 0.91 -30.17
CA TYR A 149 -6.54 1.45 -29.45
C TYR A 149 -5.92 0.36 -28.57
N SER A 150 -4.61 0.39 -28.37
CA SER A 150 -3.92 -0.55 -27.48
C SER A 150 -3.03 0.19 -26.50
N VAL A 151 -3.00 -0.28 -25.26
CA VAL A 151 -2.07 0.20 -24.24
C VAL A 151 -0.82 -0.68 -24.20
N PRO A 152 0.37 -0.13 -23.85
CA PRO A 152 1.58 -0.93 -23.77
C PRO A 152 1.50 -1.95 -22.64
N ILE A 153 1.53 -3.23 -23.02
CA ILE A 153 1.60 -4.36 -22.11
C ILE A 153 3.06 -4.57 -21.68
N PRO A 154 3.35 -4.82 -20.39
CA PRO A 154 4.70 -5.13 -19.96
C PRO A 154 5.17 -6.47 -20.55
N ASP A 155 6.40 -6.49 -21.05
CA ASP A 155 7.04 -7.70 -21.55
C ASP A 155 7.94 -8.31 -20.46
N PHE A 156 7.57 -9.50 -19.98
CA PHE A 156 8.40 -10.28 -19.06
C PHE A 156 8.10 -11.78 -19.17
N PHE A 157 9.07 -12.57 -18.71
CA PHE A 157 9.01 -14.02 -18.74
C PHE A 157 7.72 -14.57 -18.11
N ASN A 158 7.03 -15.45 -18.84
CA ASN A 158 5.85 -16.17 -18.37
C ASN A 158 4.63 -15.29 -18.02
N LEU A 159 4.44 -14.13 -18.66
CA LEU A 159 3.26 -13.27 -18.44
C LEU A 159 1.93 -14.05 -18.53
N ASN A 160 1.69 -14.79 -19.61
CA ASN A 160 0.45 -15.55 -19.84
C ASN A 160 0.31 -16.79 -18.92
N TYR A 161 1.39 -17.21 -18.26
CA TYR A 161 1.33 -18.25 -17.24
C TYR A 161 0.74 -17.72 -15.94
N TRP A 162 1.02 -16.45 -15.61
CA TRP A 162 0.57 -15.78 -14.39
C TRP A 162 -0.72 -14.99 -14.55
N PHE A 163 -1.07 -14.58 -15.76
CA PHE A 163 -2.21 -13.70 -16.01
C PHE A 163 -3.03 -14.15 -17.22
N ASN A 164 -4.35 -13.96 -17.11
CA ASN A 164 -5.24 -14.01 -18.26
C ASN A 164 -4.96 -12.81 -19.18
N PRO A 165 -4.98 -12.94 -20.52
CA PRO A 165 -4.82 -11.81 -21.43
C PRO A 165 -5.76 -10.62 -21.15
N ASN A 166 -7.02 -10.87 -20.75
CA ASN A 166 -7.95 -9.81 -20.39
C ASN A 166 -7.47 -9.05 -19.14
N VAL A 167 -7.02 -9.77 -18.11
CA VAL A 167 -6.44 -9.17 -16.89
C VAL A 167 -5.20 -8.34 -17.23
N THR A 168 -4.33 -8.86 -18.08
CA THR A 168 -3.14 -8.14 -18.55
C THR A 168 -3.51 -6.81 -19.20
N ASN A 169 -4.54 -6.79 -20.05
CA ASN A 169 -5.04 -5.57 -20.69
C ASN A 169 -5.60 -4.58 -19.67
N GLU A 170 -6.45 -5.02 -18.75
CA GLU A 170 -7.05 -4.17 -17.71
C GLU A 170 -5.97 -3.56 -16.79
N LEU A 171 -4.98 -4.37 -16.37
CA LEU A 171 -3.84 -3.89 -15.58
C LEU A 171 -2.97 -2.90 -16.37
N ALA A 172 -2.79 -3.10 -17.67
CA ALA A 172 -2.04 -2.17 -18.52
C ALA A 172 -2.75 -0.81 -18.66
N ILE A 173 -4.08 -0.80 -18.75
CA ILE A 173 -4.89 0.44 -18.74
C ILE A 173 -4.69 1.16 -17.41
N LEU A 174 -4.93 0.48 -16.27
CA LEU A 174 -4.77 1.05 -14.93
C LEU A 174 -3.37 1.63 -14.73
N ARG A 175 -2.32 0.86 -15.06
CA ARG A 175 -0.93 1.34 -14.97
C ARG A 175 -0.74 2.61 -15.80
N THR A 176 -1.27 2.65 -17.02
CA THR A 176 -1.12 3.80 -17.91
C THR A 176 -1.76 5.06 -17.33
N ILE A 177 -2.99 4.98 -16.81
CA ILE A 177 -3.68 6.14 -16.24
C ILE A 177 -3.05 6.59 -14.91
N ILE A 178 -2.58 5.65 -14.07
CA ILE A 178 -1.89 5.98 -12.81
C ILE A 178 -0.56 6.69 -13.08
N LEU A 179 0.22 6.21 -14.05
CA LEU A 179 1.52 6.81 -14.37
C LEU A 179 1.42 8.24 -14.93
N ARG A 180 0.26 8.62 -15.49
CA ARG A 180 -0.03 9.99 -15.95
C ARG A 180 -0.32 10.98 -14.82
N LEU A 181 -0.51 10.51 -13.58
CA LEU A 181 -0.71 11.40 -12.43
C LEU A 181 0.55 12.23 -12.16
N ARG A 182 0.38 13.56 -12.07
CA ARG A 182 1.48 14.51 -11.87
C ARG A 182 1.99 14.54 -10.42
N ASN A 183 1.09 14.43 -9.45
CA ASN A 183 1.48 14.43 -8.04
C ASN A 183 2.09 13.07 -7.68
N ILE A 184 3.37 13.08 -7.32
CA ILE A 184 4.12 11.84 -7.08
C ILE A 184 3.59 11.05 -5.87
N PHE A 185 3.22 11.71 -4.77
CA PHE A 185 2.70 11.02 -3.58
C PHE A 185 1.35 10.35 -3.84
N ILE A 186 0.47 11.04 -4.56
CA ILE A 186 -0.83 10.47 -4.98
C ILE A 186 -0.61 9.31 -5.95
N ARG A 187 0.30 9.47 -6.92
CA ARG A 187 0.66 8.40 -7.86
C ARG A 187 1.20 7.17 -7.14
N GLU A 188 2.14 7.34 -6.22
CA GLU A 188 2.72 6.25 -5.44
C GLU A 188 1.67 5.52 -4.60
N PHE A 189 0.75 6.26 -3.98
CA PHE A 189 -0.38 5.66 -3.28
C PHE A 189 -1.21 4.75 -4.20
N PHE A 190 -1.59 5.23 -5.39
CA PHE A 190 -2.34 4.40 -6.35
C PHE A 190 -1.49 3.26 -6.95
N LEU A 191 -0.16 3.40 -7.01
CA LEU A 191 0.73 2.29 -7.38
C LEU A 191 0.76 1.20 -6.31
N VAL A 192 0.57 1.53 -5.03
CA VAL A 192 0.39 0.54 -3.96
C VAL A 192 -0.95 -0.19 -4.08
N CYS A 193 -2.04 0.53 -4.35
CA CYS A 193 -3.34 -0.10 -4.66
C CYS A 193 -3.23 -1.00 -5.90
N PHE A 194 -2.48 -0.55 -6.91
CA PHE A 194 -2.21 -1.31 -8.12
C PHE A 194 -1.40 -2.58 -7.84
N SER A 195 -0.35 -2.53 -7.01
CA SER A 195 0.45 -3.72 -6.71
C SER A 195 -0.36 -4.82 -6.03
N GLU A 196 -1.29 -4.43 -5.15
CA GLU A 196 -2.21 -5.38 -4.53
C GLU A 196 -3.19 -5.95 -5.56
N THR A 197 -3.72 -5.10 -6.45
CA THR A 197 -4.61 -5.50 -7.54
C THR A 197 -3.94 -6.50 -8.48
N VAL A 198 -2.67 -6.27 -8.84
CA VAL A 198 -1.86 -7.20 -9.64
C VAL A 198 -1.78 -8.56 -8.96
N ARG A 199 -1.51 -8.60 -7.65
CA ARG A 199 -1.44 -9.87 -6.90
C ARG A 199 -2.80 -10.56 -6.88
N ASN A 200 -3.86 -9.83 -6.53
CA ASN A 200 -5.22 -10.35 -6.38
C ASN A 200 -5.88 -10.76 -7.68
N SER A 201 -5.36 -10.34 -8.83
CA SER A 201 -5.83 -10.71 -10.18
C SER A 201 -4.91 -11.70 -10.90
N SER A 202 -3.78 -12.06 -10.31
CA SER A 202 -2.87 -13.07 -10.83
C SER A 202 -3.35 -14.48 -10.51
N TYR A 203 -2.83 -15.47 -11.25
CA TYR A 203 -3.00 -16.88 -10.92
C TYR A 203 -2.17 -17.35 -9.72
N THR A 204 -1.67 -16.44 -8.89
CA THR A 204 -0.99 -16.80 -7.64
C THR A 204 -2.02 -17.21 -6.58
N ARG A 205 -1.70 -18.21 -5.76
CA ARG A 205 -2.52 -18.59 -4.61
C ARG A 205 -2.60 -17.43 -3.62
N ASN A 206 -3.81 -17.02 -3.29
CA ASN A 206 -4.04 -16.00 -2.27
C ASN A 206 -3.83 -16.60 -0.88
N GLY A 207 -3.21 -15.82 0.03
CA GLY A 207 -2.95 -16.24 1.42
C GLY A 207 -1.51 -16.67 1.70
N GLU A 208 -0.69 -16.91 0.68
CA GLU A 208 0.73 -17.20 0.83
C GLU A 208 1.59 -16.16 0.12
N PHE A 209 2.75 -15.83 0.68
CA PHE A 209 3.70 -14.94 0.01
C PHE A 209 4.46 -15.62 -1.13
N LYS A 210 4.70 -16.94 -1.02
CA LYS A 210 5.42 -17.70 -2.03
C LYS A 210 4.61 -17.72 -3.33
N LEU A 211 5.31 -17.57 -4.45
CA LEU A 211 4.72 -17.60 -5.79
C LEU A 211 4.35 -19.04 -6.18
N PHE A 212 3.21 -19.50 -5.66
CA PHE A 212 2.59 -20.73 -6.10
C PHE A 212 1.39 -20.42 -6.96
N ARG A 213 1.31 -21.07 -8.12
CA ARG A 213 0.15 -20.94 -9.00
C ARG A 213 -1.05 -21.69 -8.43
N ILE A 214 -2.24 -21.15 -8.65
CA ILE A 214 -3.51 -21.84 -8.44
C ILE A 214 -3.48 -23.15 -9.27
N PRO A 215 -3.90 -24.30 -8.71
CA PRO A 215 -3.98 -25.56 -9.44
C PRO A 215 -4.78 -25.42 -10.73
N GLU A 216 -4.39 -26.12 -11.80
CA GLU A 216 -5.06 -25.99 -13.11
C GLU A 216 -6.55 -26.31 -13.04
N GLU A 217 -6.92 -27.30 -12.23
CA GLU A 217 -8.29 -27.68 -11.94
C GLU A 217 -9.13 -26.56 -11.28
N GLN A 218 -8.51 -25.53 -10.71
CA GLN A 218 -9.22 -24.39 -10.08
C GLN A 218 -9.20 -23.13 -10.95
N LEU A 219 -8.35 -23.07 -12.00
CA LEU A 219 -8.21 -21.89 -12.85
C LEU A 219 -9.50 -21.52 -13.57
N HIS A 220 -10.31 -22.49 -13.98
CA HIS A 220 -11.56 -22.24 -14.70
C HIS A 220 -12.61 -21.49 -13.86
N ASN A 221 -12.55 -21.63 -12.54
CA ASN A 221 -13.44 -20.96 -11.60
C ASN A 221 -12.89 -19.60 -11.15
N TYR A 222 -11.60 -19.36 -11.31
CA TYR A 222 -10.96 -18.12 -10.91
C TYR A 222 -11.11 -17.06 -12.01
N LYS A 223 -12.11 -16.18 -11.85
CA LYS A 223 -12.43 -15.08 -12.75
C LYS A 223 -12.19 -13.74 -12.05
N PRO A 224 -10.92 -13.27 -11.98
CA PRO A 224 -10.61 -12.01 -11.31
C PRO A 224 -11.28 -10.83 -12.03
N ASN A 225 -11.74 -9.86 -11.24
CA ASN A 225 -12.31 -8.61 -11.74
C ASN A 225 -11.38 -7.46 -11.34
N VAL A 226 -10.53 -7.02 -12.28
CA VAL A 226 -9.49 -6.02 -12.01
C VAL A 226 -10.07 -4.68 -11.56
N PRO A 227 -11.09 -4.11 -12.25
CA PRO A 227 -11.74 -2.87 -11.79
C PRO A 227 -12.27 -2.97 -10.37
N GLN A 228 -12.94 -4.08 -10.04
CA GLN A 228 -13.46 -4.31 -8.71
C GLN A 228 -12.34 -4.34 -7.68
N PHE A 229 -11.25 -5.10 -7.89
CA PHE A 229 -10.16 -5.15 -6.92
C PHE A 229 -9.43 -3.81 -6.69
N PHE A 230 -9.43 -2.94 -7.70
CA PHE A 230 -8.75 -1.65 -7.64
C PHE A 230 -9.62 -0.52 -7.06
N PHE A 231 -10.90 -0.47 -7.43
CA PHE A 231 -11.80 0.63 -7.08
C PHE A 231 -12.75 0.34 -5.90
N ASP A 232 -13.08 -0.92 -5.62
CA ASP A 232 -13.91 -1.31 -4.46
C ASP A 232 -13.07 -1.50 -3.20
#